data_AF-A0A8K0UKC1-F1
#
_entry.id   AF-A0A8K0UKC1-F1
#
_cell.length_a   1.000
_cell.length_b   1.000
_cell.length_c   1.000
_cell.angle_alpha   90.00
_cell.angle_beta   90.00
_cell.angle_gamma   90.00
#
_symmetry.space_group_name_H-M   'P 1'
#
loop_
_entity.id
_entity.type
_entity.pdbx_description
1 polymer ?
#
loop_
_entity_poly.entity_id
_entity_poly.type
_entity_poly.pdbx_seq_one_letter_code
_entity_poly.pdbx_strand_id
1 'polypeptide(L)'
;VFINVGVRPDGFSSLARQHSLDHYPEHIRAFGAPNGLCSSITESKHIKAVKEPWRRSNCFEALGQMLLTNQRLDKLAAVKADFDARGMPVGSLL
;
A
#
# COMPACT_ATOMS: atom_id res chain seq x y z
N VAL A 1 -11.13 -6.13 -14.46
CA VAL A 1 -11.02 -7.25 -15.44
C VAL A 1 -12.30 -8.06 -15.51
N PHE A 2 -12.65 -8.91 -14.53
CA PHE A 2 -13.82 -9.81 -14.65
C PHE A 2 -15.20 -9.14 -14.82
N ILE A 3 -15.41 -7.97 -14.20
CA ILE A 3 -16.66 -7.19 -14.38
C ILE A 3 -16.71 -6.55 -15.78
N ASN A 4 -15.60 -5.94 -16.22
CA ASN A 4 -15.52 -5.27 -17.52
C ASN A 4 -15.53 -6.23 -18.72
N VAL A 5 -15.10 -7.49 -18.52
CA VAL A 5 -15.07 -8.52 -19.57
C VAL A 5 -16.39 -9.31 -19.64
N GLY A 6 -17.40 -8.95 -18.84
CA GLY A 6 -18.74 -9.55 -18.91
C GLY A 6 -18.80 -11.02 -18.43
N VAL A 7 -17.83 -11.46 -17.62
CA VAL A 7 -17.70 -12.86 -17.20
C VAL A 7 -18.75 -13.29 -16.15
N ARG A 8 -19.78 -12.46 -15.84
CA ARG A 8 -20.86 -12.83 -14.91
C ARG A 8 -22.21 -12.14 -15.17
N PRO A 9 -23.29 -12.94 -15.31
CA PRO A 9 -24.63 -12.60 -14.83
C PRO A 9 -24.93 -13.17 -13.43
N ASP A 10 -24.72 -14.48 -13.18
CA ASP A 10 -25.34 -15.17 -12.03
C ASP A 10 -24.41 -16.05 -11.17
N GLY A 11 -23.24 -15.53 -10.79
CA GLY A 11 -22.51 -16.05 -9.62
C GLY A 11 -21.61 -17.28 -9.81
N PHE A 12 -20.29 -17.06 -9.95
CA PHE A 12 -19.26 -18.04 -9.55
C PHE A 12 -18.06 -17.34 -8.92
N SER A 13 -17.91 -17.45 -7.58
CA SER A 13 -16.84 -16.80 -6.79
C SER A 13 -15.52 -17.59 -6.85
N SER A 14 -15.53 -18.74 -7.53
CA SER A 14 -14.37 -19.58 -7.80
C SER A 14 -13.43 -18.98 -8.84
N LEU A 15 -13.94 -18.30 -9.88
CA LEU A 15 -13.11 -17.71 -10.95
C LEU A 15 -12.18 -16.61 -10.45
N ALA A 16 -12.65 -15.75 -9.53
CA ALA A 16 -11.80 -14.76 -8.88
C ALA A 16 -10.70 -15.40 -8.02
N ARG A 17 -11.02 -16.53 -7.35
CA ARG A 17 -10.03 -17.30 -6.60
C ARG A 17 -9.04 -18.03 -7.51
N GLN A 18 -9.48 -18.58 -8.62
CA GLN A 18 -8.60 -19.21 -9.62
C GLN A 18 -7.65 -18.18 -10.23
N HIS A 19 -8.15 -16.99 -10.62
CA HIS A 19 -7.29 -15.93 -11.12
C HIS A 19 -6.29 -15.42 -10.08
N SER A 20 -6.66 -15.40 -8.80
CA SER A 20 -5.72 -15.00 -7.76
C SER A 20 -4.50 -15.91 -7.70
N LEU A 21 -4.61 -17.20 -8.07
CA LEU A 21 -3.50 -18.14 -8.12
C LEU A 21 -2.41 -17.73 -9.11
N ASP A 22 -2.77 -17.08 -10.22
CA ASP A 22 -1.80 -16.58 -11.20
C ASP A 22 -0.86 -15.53 -10.58
N HIS A 23 -1.33 -14.80 -9.56
CA HIS A 23 -0.59 -13.76 -8.84
C HIS A 23 0.18 -14.27 -7.61
N TYR A 24 -0.02 -15.54 -7.20
CA TYR A 24 0.68 -16.13 -6.05
C TYR A 24 2.20 -16.05 -6.16
N PRO A 25 2.82 -16.35 -7.32
CA PRO A 25 4.27 -16.28 -7.45
C PRO A 25 4.84 -14.87 -7.17
N GLU A 26 4.12 -13.83 -7.58
CA GLU A 26 4.50 -12.44 -7.32
C GLU A 26 4.27 -12.06 -5.86
N HIS A 27 3.10 -12.41 -5.30
CA HIS A 27 2.79 -12.16 -3.89
C HIS A 27 3.75 -12.88 -2.93
N ILE A 28 4.18 -14.10 -3.25
CA ILE A 28 5.18 -14.84 -2.48
C ILE A 28 6.53 -14.12 -2.55
N ARG A 29 6.94 -13.63 -3.72
CA ARG A 29 8.19 -12.87 -3.87
C ARG A 29 8.16 -11.51 -3.15
N ALA A 30 7.04 -10.79 -3.24
CA ALA A 30 6.91 -9.46 -2.67
C ALA A 30 6.65 -9.46 -1.16
N PHE A 31 5.89 -10.44 -0.65
CA PHE A 31 5.40 -10.44 0.72
C PHE A 31 5.72 -11.71 1.52
N GLY A 32 6.28 -12.75 0.89
CA GLY A 32 6.54 -14.02 1.55
C GLY A 32 5.26 -14.76 1.98
N ALA A 33 4.14 -14.53 1.29
CA ALA A 33 2.82 -15.03 1.69
C ALA A 33 2.08 -15.65 0.49
N PRO A 34 1.71 -16.95 0.53
CA PRO A 34 0.94 -17.56 -0.56
C PRO A 34 -0.45 -16.92 -0.67
N ASN A 35 -1.13 -16.68 0.45
CA ASN A 35 -2.47 -16.11 0.44
C ASN A 35 -2.50 -14.58 0.55
N GLY A 36 -1.37 -13.90 0.35
CA GLY A 36 -1.29 -12.44 0.43
C GLY A 36 -1.50 -11.85 1.83
N LEU A 37 -1.53 -12.68 2.89
CA LEU A 37 -1.58 -12.26 4.28
C LEU A 37 -0.40 -12.90 5.03
N CYS A 38 0.52 -12.08 5.49
CA CYS A 38 1.64 -12.48 6.35
C CYS A 38 1.95 -11.33 7.31
N SER A 39 2.58 -11.64 8.44
CA SER A 39 3.06 -10.66 9.40
C SER A 39 3.97 -9.61 8.76
N SER A 40 4.65 -9.95 7.66
CA SER A 40 5.47 -9.04 6.85
C SER A 40 4.71 -7.82 6.33
N ILE A 41 3.43 -7.94 6.01
CA ILE A 41 2.61 -6.83 5.46
C ILE A 41 2.33 -5.80 6.55
N THR A 42 1.85 -6.26 7.71
CA THR A 42 1.62 -5.40 8.86
C THR A 42 2.94 -4.84 9.39
N GLU A 43 4.01 -5.63 9.36
CA GLU A 43 5.34 -5.20 9.79
C GLU A 43 5.93 -4.14 8.85
N SER A 44 5.73 -4.25 7.54
CA SER A 44 6.14 -3.24 6.57
C SER A 44 5.45 -1.90 6.83
N LYS A 45 4.14 -1.90 7.09
CA LYS A 45 3.40 -0.68 7.47
C LYS A 45 3.88 -0.14 8.83
N HIS A 46 4.15 -1.02 9.80
CA HIS A 46 4.68 -0.67 11.12
C HIS A 46 6.08 -0.04 11.03
N ILE A 47 6.95 -0.52 10.14
CA ILE A 47 8.27 0.10 9.90
C ILE A 47 8.09 1.57 9.48
N LYS A 48 7.22 1.83 8.50
CA LYS A 48 6.99 3.19 7.96
C LYS A 48 6.25 4.12 8.92
N ALA A 49 5.24 3.63 9.61
CA ALA A 49 4.40 4.46 10.48
C ALA A 49 4.96 4.62 11.90
N VAL A 50 5.83 3.71 12.35
CA VAL A 50 6.31 3.66 13.74
C VAL A 50 7.83 3.66 13.81
N LYS A 51 8.51 2.63 13.28
CA LYS A 51 9.96 2.47 13.52
C LYS A 51 10.81 3.60 12.91
N GLU A 52 10.52 4.01 11.68
CA GLU A 52 11.21 5.11 11.01
C GLU A 52 10.94 6.47 11.69
N PRO A 53 9.67 6.87 11.96
CA PRO A 53 9.37 8.08 12.72
C PRO A 53 9.96 8.11 14.14
N TRP A 54 9.93 6.97 14.85
CA TRP A 54 10.54 6.83 16.17
C TRP A 54 12.03 7.14 16.13
N ARG A 55 12.79 6.53 15.20
CA ARG A 55 14.21 6.82 15.00
C ARG A 55 14.46 8.28 14.64
N ARG A 56 13.60 8.88 13.79
CA ARG A 56 13.72 10.29 13.37
C ARG A 56 13.48 11.28 14.51
N SER A 57 12.61 10.95 15.47
CA SER A 57 12.32 11.79 16.64
C SER A 57 13.44 11.79 17.69
N ASN A 58 14.53 11.04 17.47
CA ASN A 58 15.58 10.80 18.47
C ASN A 58 15.03 10.28 19.82
N CYS A 59 13.89 9.57 19.77
CA CYS A 59 13.18 9.04 20.94
C CYS A 59 12.72 10.09 21.98
N PHE A 60 12.71 11.38 21.64
CA PHE A 60 12.34 12.47 22.56
C PHE A 60 10.98 13.04 22.18
N GLU A 61 10.01 13.04 23.09
CA GLU A 61 8.64 13.49 22.82
C GLU A 61 8.06 12.88 21.52
N ALA A 62 8.37 11.60 21.32
CA ALA A 62 8.28 10.96 20.01
C ALA A 62 6.85 10.87 19.50
N LEU A 63 5.87 10.57 20.36
CA LEU A 63 4.50 10.29 19.93
C LEU A 63 3.89 11.45 19.10
N GLY A 64 4.00 12.68 19.60
CA GLY A 64 3.49 13.86 18.88
C GLY A 64 4.22 14.08 17.55
N GLN A 65 5.54 13.92 17.54
CA GLN A 65 6.35 14.06 16.32
C GLN A 65 6.04 12.97 15.28
N MET A 66 5.82 11.74 15.73
CA MET A 66 5.47 10.60 14.87
C MET A 66 4.10 10.81 14.22
N LEU A 67 3.11 11.25 15.00
CA LEU A 67 1.77 11.56 14.50
C LEU A 67 1.81 12.69 13.45
N LEU A 68 2.52 13.78 13.73
CA LEU A 68 2.70 14.87 12.78
C LEU A 68 3.44 14.43 11.51
N THR A 69 4.46 13.57 11.65
CA THR A 69 5.21 13.03 10.51
C THR A 69 4.32 12.17 9.63
N ASN A 70 3.57 11.24 10.22
CA ASN A 70 2.64 10.38 9.48
C ASN A 70 1.58 11.22 8.75
N GLN A 71 0.98 12.21 9.43
CA GLN A 71 0.01 13.11 8.82
C GLN A 71 0.58 13.88 7.62
N ARG A 72 1.83 14.35 7.70
CA ARG A 72 2.50 15.05 6.58
C ARG A 72 2.75 14.11 5.41
N LEU A 73 3.23 12.90 5.67
CA LEU A 73 3.46 11.89 4.64
C LEU A 73 2.17 11.49 3.93
N ASP A 74 1.08 11.28 4.68
CA ASP A 74 -0.22 10.94 4.11
C ASP A 74 -0.76 12.07 3.22
N LYS A 75 -0.61 13.33 3.64
CA LYS A 75 -0.97 14.49 2.82
C LYS A 75 -0.15 14.56 1.52
N LEU A 76 1.16 14.34 1.59
CA LEU A 76 2.01 14.33 0.39
C LEU A 76 1.64 13.19 -0.57
N ALA A 77 1.34 12.00 -0.03
CA ALA A 77 0.90 10.87 -0.83
C ALA A 77 -0.45 11.16 -1.52
N ALA A 78 -1.40 11.78 -0.82
CA ALA A 78 -2.68 12.19 -1.38
C ALA A 78 -2.53 13.24 -2.49
N VAL A 79 -1.68 14.25 -2.27
CA VAL A 79 -1.39 15.27 -3.30
C VAL A 79 -0.73 14.64 -4.52
N LYS A 80 0.21 13.72 -4.34
CA LYS A 80 0.83 13.00 -5.46
C LYS A 80 -0.21 12.22 -6.27
N ALA A 81 -1.11 11.50 -5.59
CA ALA A 81 -2.17 10.76 -6.26
C ALA A 81 -3.14 11.68 -7.04
N ASP A 82 -3.47 12.86 -6.50
CA ASP A 82 -4.30 13.85 -7.19
C ASP A 82 -3.61 14.43 -8.43
N PHE A 83 -2.30 14.71 -8.36
CA PHE A 83 -1.54 15.17 -9.52
C PHE A 83 -1.42 14.10 -10.60
N ASP A 84 -1.13 12.85 -10.22
CA ASP A 84 -1.07 11.73 -11.15
C ASP A 84 -2.43 11.53 -11.86
N ALA A 85 -3.54 11.64 -11.12
CA ALA A 85 -4.89 11.53 -11.68
C ALA A 85 -5.24 12.66 -12.67
N ARG A 86 -4.63 13.84 -12.53
CA ARG A 86 -4.82 14.99 -13.44
C ARG A 86 -3.85 14.98 -14.63
N GLY A 87 -2.97 13.97 -14.72
CA GLY A 87 -1.92 13.92 -15.74
C GLY A 87 -0.88 15.04 -15.59
N MET A 88 -0.74 15.59 -14.39
CA MET A 88 0.23 16.64 -14.12
C MET A 88 1.62 16.04 -13.94
N PRO A 89 2.65 16.47 -14.69
CA PRO A 89 4.01 16.04 -14.44
C PRO A 89 4.44 16.54 -13.06
N VAL A 90 4.81 15.61 -12.17
CA VAL A 90 5.45 15.96 -10.90
C VAL A 90 6.83 16.52 -11.23
N GLY A 91 6.92 17.83 -11.40
CA GLY A 91 8.19 18.52 -11.53
C GLY A 91 9.04 18.28 -10.29
N SER A 92 10.25 17.75 -10.49
CA SER A 92 11.27 17.69 -9.43
C SER A 92 11.62 19.12 -9.02
N LEU A 93 11.44 19.47 -7.74
CA LEU A 93 12.01 20.69 -7.13
C LEU A 93 13.35 20.38 -6.45
N LEU A 94 14.14 19.53 -7.08
CA LEU A 94 15.56 19.28 -6.85
C LEU A 94 16.27 19.43 -8.18
#